data_AF-A1S0L8-F1
#
_entry.id   AF-A1S0L8-F1
#
_cell.length_a   1.000
_cell.length_b   1.000
_cell.length_c   1.000
_cell.angle_alpha   90.00
_cell.angle_beta   90.00
_cell.angle_gamma   90.00
#
_symmetry.space_group_name_H-M   'P 1'
#
loop_
_entity.id
_entity.type
_entity.pdbx_description
1 polymer ?
#
loop_
_entity_poly.entity_id
_entity_poly.type
_entity_poly.pdbx_seq_one_letter_code
_entity_poly.pdbx_strand_id
1 'polypeptide(L)'
;MLVLGFADYVLMIVLGFVTAVWGYRIARLWVSFISAIAVGYAFYAFSTPALKSALTPLVLFLIGFFVGALIGFAVFKLAVSLIAGFAIAYALESHGYVVPGEGPLLVLALVFALLIYAVIDKLLVLAFALAGSSMVFLGLRGVGLPLYVSLALSALLAVVALYKNLR
;
A
#
# COMPACT_ATOMS: atom_id res chain seq x y z
N MET A 1 17.29 -23.03 -9.34
CA MET A 1 15.95 -22.59 -9.77
C MET A 1 14.95 -23.59 -9.19
N LEU A 2 14.11 -23.18 -8.23
CA LEU A 2 12.99 -24.02 -7.78
C LEU A 2 12.05 -24.20 -8.98
N VAL A 3 11.84 -25.44 -9.40
CA VAL A 3 10.86 -25.78 -10.43
C VAL A 3 9.49 -25.65 -9.77
N LEU A 4 8.82 -24.53 -10.02
CA LEU A 4 7.43 -24.33 -9.59
C LEU A 4 6.54 -25.35 -10.31
N GLY A 5 5.64 -25.97 -9.57
CA GLY A 5 4.66 -26.90 -10.12
C GLY A 5 3.59 -26.17 -10.91
N PHE A 6 2.83 -26.91 -11.73
CA PHE A 6 1.68 -26.36 -12.47
C PHE A 6 0.70 -25.61 -11.54
N ALA A 7 0.43 -26.18 -10.36
CA ALA A 7 -0.45 -25.57 -9.36
C ALA A 7 0.05 -24.20 -8.88
N ASP A 8 1.37 -24.02 -8.73
CA ASP A 8 1.96 -22.76 -8.28
C ASP A 8 1.76 -21.66 -9.32
N TYR A 9 1.89 -21.99 -10.60
CA TYR A 9 1.63 -21.04 -11.69
C TYR A 9 0.16 -20.66 -11.78
N VAL A 10 -0.77 -21.62 -11.62
CA VAL A 10 -2.20 -21.33 -11.56
C VAL A 10 -2.52 -20.41 -10.38
N LEU A 11 -1.97 -20.70 -9.20
CA LEU A 11 -2.15 -19.88 -8.01
C LEU A 11 -1.59 -18.47 -8.21
N MET A 12 -0.44 -18.34 -8.88
CA MET A 12 0.16 -17.06 -9.23
C MET A 12 -0.72 -16.24 -10.19
N ILE A 13 -1.38 -16.89 -11.16
CA ILE A 13 -2.36 -16.22 -12.05
C ILE A 13 -3.54 -15.71 -11.23
N VAL A 14 -4.11 -16.54 -10.36
CA VAL A 14 -5.28 -16.17 -9.55
C VAL A 14 -4.92 -15.03 -8.60
N LEU A 15 -3.81 -15.15 -7.87
CA LEU A 15 -3.33 -14.08 -7.00
C LEU A 15 -2.99 -12.82 -7.77
N GLY A 16 -2.34 -12.94 -8.94
CA GLY A 16 -2.02 -11.80 -9.79
C GLY A 16 -3.28 -11.06 -10.25
N PHE A 17 -4.31 -11.78 -10.65
CA PHE A 17 -5.60 -11.20 -11.01
C PHE A 17 -6.27 -10.48 -9.83
N VAL A 18 -6.35 -11.12 -8.65
CA VAL A 18 -6.91 -10.52 -7.44
C VAL A 18 -6.13 -9.27 -7.03
N THR A 19 -4.79 -9.33 -7.07
CA THR A 19 -3.90 -8.21 -6.76
C THR A 19 -4.10 -7.06 -7.74
N ALA A 20 -4.20 -7.32 -9.05
CA ALA A 20 -4.41 -6.27 -10.04
C ALA A 20 -5.76 -5.57 -9.87
N VAL A 21 -6.83 -6.35 -9.68
CA VAL A 21 -8.21 -5.84 -9.73
C VAL A 21 -8.67 -5.29 -8.37
N TRP A 22 -8.28 -5.92 -7.27
CA TRP A 22 -8.75 -5.61 -5.92
C TRP A 22 -7.64 -5.24 -4.94
N GLY A 23 -6.36 -5.40 -5.31
CA GLY A 23 -5.22 -5.23 -4.40
C GLY A 23 -5.25 -3.91 -3.64
N TYR A 24 -5.53 -2.79 -4.31
CA TYR A 24 -5.63 -1.48 -3.65
C TYR A 24 -6.72 -1.43 -2.56
N ARG A 25 -7.93 -1.94 -2.85
CA ARG A 25 -9.05 -1.94 -1.89
C ARG A 25 -8.76 -2.88 -0.73
N ILE A 26 -8.19 -4.05 -1.01
CA ILE A 26 -7.80 -5.03 -0.01
C ILE A 26 -6.70 -4.45 0.89
N ALA A 27 -5.66 -3.84 0.32
CA ALA A 27 -4.59 -3.20 1.09
C ALA A 27 -5.13 -2.08 1.98
N ARG A 28 -6.01 -1.21 1.45
CA ARG A 28 -6.67 -0.16 2.24
C ARG A 28 -7.48 -0.74 3.40
N LEU A 29 -8.25 -1.80 3.16
CA LEU A 29 -9.02 -2.49 4.19
C LEU A 29 -8.10 -3.05 5.28
N TRP A 30 -7.04 -3.79 4.89
CA TRP A 30 -6.10 -4.40 5.83
C TRP A 30 -5.36 -3.37 6.67
N VAL A 31 -4.85 -2.31 6.06
CA VAL A 31 -4.16 -1.23 6.77
C VAL A 31 -5.09 -0.56 7.78
N SER A 32 -6.34 -0.30 7.37
CA SER A 32 -7.34 0.30 8.27
C SER A 32 -7.69 -0.64 9.41
N PHE A 33 -7.82 -1.94 9.13
CA PHE A 33 -8.14 -2.96 10.12
C PHE A 33 -7.00 -3.16 11.14
N ILE A 34 -5.76 -3.24 10.67
CA ILE A 34 -4.58 -3.34 11.54
C ILE A 34 -4.47 -2.09 12.42
N SER A 35 -4.67 -0.91 11.85
CA SER A 35 -4.68 0.34 12.61
C SER A 35 -5.82 0.38 13.64
N ALA A 36 -7.02 -0.09 13.29
CA ALA A 36 -8.14 -0.22 14.20
C ALA A 36 -7.78 -1.10 15.42
N ILE A 37 -7.17 -2.26 15.18
CA ILE A 37 -6.72 -3.14 16.27
C ILE A 37 -5.65 -2.45 17.13
N ALA A 38 -4.66 -1.82 16.51
CA ALA A 38 -3.57 -1.16 17.23
C ALA A 38 -4.05 0.00 18.11
N VAL A 39 -4.91 0.88 17.56
CA VAL A 39 -5.47 2.02 18.30
C VAL A 39 -6.48 1.55 19.35
N GLY A 40 -7.31 0.56 19.03
CA GLY A 40 -8.22 -0.07 20.00
C GLY A 40 -7.47 -0.64 21.19
N TYR A 41 -6.38 -1.37 20.92
CA TYR A 41 -5.50 -1.88 21.98
C TYR A 41 -4.84 -0.76 22.78
N ALA A 42 -4.35 0.30 22.13
CA ALA A 42 -3.75 1.44 22.81
C ALA A 42 -4.76 2.13 23.76
N PHE A 43 -6.01 2.32 23.32
CA PHE A 43 -7.07 2.87 24.16
C PHE A 43 -7.37 1.95 25.34
N TYR A 44 -7.46 0.64 25.12
CA TYR A 44 -7.65 -0.33 26.21
C TYR A 44 -6.49 -0.28 27.24
N ALA A 45 -5.25 -0.32 26.77
CA ALA A 45 -4.07 -0.41 27.62
C ALA A 45 -3.81 0.90 28.39
N PHE A 46 -3.78 2.03 27.69
CA PHE A 46 -3.26 3.30 28.18
C PHE A 46 -4.34 4.29 28.66
N SER A 47 -5.62 3.93 28.64
CA SER A 47 -6.67 4.79 29.21
C SER A 47 -6.49 5.02 30.71
N THR A 48 -6.81 6.24 31.16
CA THR A 48 -6.71 6.63 32.57
C THR A 48 -7.67 5.82 33.44
N PRO A 49 -7.38 5.65 34.74
CA PRO A 49 -8.26 4.94 35.67
C PRO A 49 -9.68 5.52 35.71
N ALA A 50 -9.81 6.85 35.64
CA ALA A 50 -11.10 7.54 35.61
C ALA A 50 -11.94 7.19 34.36
N LEU A 51 -11.28 6.99 33.21
CA LEU A 51 -11.96 6.59 31.98
C LEU A 51 -12.39 5.11 32.05
N LYS A 52 -11.54 4.25 32.63
CA LYS A 52 -11.83 2.82 32.83
C LYS A 52 -12.95 2.57 33.85
N SER A 53 -13.13 3.49 34.81
CA SER A 53 -14.27 3.42 35.74
C SER A 53 -15.58 3.90 35.12
N ALA A 54 -15.53 4.81 34.14
CA ALA A 54 -16.72 5.34 33.46
C ALA A 54 -17.16 4.48 32.26
N LEU A 55 -16.21 3.89 31.55
CA LEU A 55 -16.44 3.08 30.35
C LEU A 55 -15.82 1.70 30.54
N THR A 56 -16.54 0.66 30.15
CA THR A 56 -16.00 -0.70 30.21
C THR A 56 -14.79 -0.83 29.27
N PRO A 57 -13.82 -1.70 29.57
CA PRO A 57 -12.63 -1.88 28.74
C PRO A 57 -12.97 -2.26 27.29
N LEU A 58 -14.08 -2.98 27.08
CA LEU A 58 -14.60 -3.30 25.75
C LEU A 58 -15.05 -2.05 25.00
N VAL A 59 -15.76 -1.12 25.64
CA VAL A 59 -16.22 0.13 25.01
C VAL A 59 -15.03 1.01 24.64
N LEU A 60 -14.01 1.11 25.51
CA LEU A 60 -12.78 1.84 25.20
C LEU A 60 -12.04 1.25 23.99
N PHE A 61 -11.94 -0.08 23.93
CA PHE A 61 -11.38 -0.76 22.76
C PHE A 61 -12.17 -0.44 21.49
N LEU A 62 -13.51 -0.53 21.54
CA LEU A 62 -14.36 -0.26 20.38
C LEU A 62 -14.24 1.19 19.89
N ILE A 63 -14.17 2.16 20.79
CA ILE A 63 -13.93 3.57 20.42
C ILE A 63 -12.59 3.70 19.69
N GLY A 64 -11.51 3.17 20.28
CA GLY A 64 -10.19 3.19 19.64
C GLY A 64 -10.18 2.43 18.31
N PHE A 65 -10.92 1.33 18.20
CA PHE A 65 -11.07 0.56 16.97
C PHE A 65 -11.71 1.40 15.86
N PHE A 66 -12.84 2.07 16.12
CA PHE A 66 -13.49 2.93 15.14
C PHE A 66 -12.58 4.10 14.73
N VAL A 67 -11.92 4.74 15.69
CA VAL A 67 -10.98 5.84 15.41
C VAL A 67 -9.84 5.34 14.52
N GLY A 68 -9.19 4.22 14.87
CA GLY A 68 -8.11 3.63 14.09
C GLY A 68 -8.56 3.18 12.70
N ALA A 69 -9.76 2.63 12.55
CA ALA A 69 -10.31 2.26 11.25
C ALA A 69 -10.50 3.49 10.35
N LEU A 70 -10.95 4.63 10.90
CA LEU A 70 -11.20 5.86 10.16
C LEU A 70 -9.90 6.54 9.70
N ILE A 71 -8.88 6.61 10.58
CA ILE A 71 -7.65 7.34 10.28
C ILE A 71 -6.53 6.46 9.71
N GLY A 72 -6.62 5.14 9.87
CA GLY A 72 -5.50 4.22 9.62
C GLY A 72 -4.92 4.32 8.22
N PHE A 73 -5.78 4.39 7.20
CA PHE A 73 -5.31 4.56 5.83
C PHE A 73 -4.68 5.94 5.58
N ALA A 74 -5.20 7.00 6.20
CA ALA A 74 -4.63 8.34 6.08
C ALA A 74 -3.24 8.43 6.74
N VAL A 75 -3.07 7.81 7.92
CA VAL A 75 -1.78 7.72 8.61
C VAL A 75 -0.77 6.91 7.80
N PHE A 76 -1.19 5.79 7.22
CA PHE A 76 -0.33 5.01 6.32
C PHE A 76 0.13 5.81 5.11
N LYS A 77 -0.80 6.52 4.44
CA LYS A 77 -0.47 7.39 3.32
C LYS A 77 0.55 8.46 3.71
N LEU A 78 0.36 9.07 4.87
CA LEU A 78 1.27 10.09 5.39
C LEU A 78 2.66 9.48 5.66
N ALA A 79 2.73 8.33 6.32
CA ALA A 79 3.99 7.64 6.61
C ALA A 79 4.76 7.27 5.34
N VAL A 80 4.09 6.64 4.36
CA VAL A 80 4.71 6.28 3.07
C VAL A 80 5.18 7.52 2.32
N SER A 81 4.39 8.59 2.34
CA SER A 81 4.73 9.83 1.64
C SER A 81 5.94 10.53 2.27
N LEU A 82 6.05 10.54 3.61
CA LEU A 82 7.22 11.07 4.31
C LEU A 82 8.49 10.28 3.98
N ILE A 83 8.42 8.95 4.03
CA ILE A 83 9.57 8.07 3.74
C ILE A 83 10.02 8.28 2.29
N ALA A 84 9.08 8.26 1.34
CA ALA A 84 9.39 8.45 -0.06
C ALA A 84 9.90 9.87 -0.36
N GLY A 85 9.31 10.89 0.25
CA GLY A 85 9.75 12.28 0.09
C GLY A 85 11.16 12.51 0.60
N PHE A 86 11.48 11.93 1.77
CA PHE A 86 12.84 11.95 2.31
C PHE A 86 13.82 11.20 1.41
N ALA A 87 13.46 10.00 0.92
CA ALA A 87 14.33 9.23 0.04
C ALA A 87 14.68 9.97 -1.25
N ILE A 88 13.72 10.67 -1.85
CA ILE A 88 13.95 11.49 -3.06
C ILE A 88 14.83 12.70 -2.73
N ALA A 89 14.55 13.41 -1.63
CA ALA A 89 15.35 14.56 -1.23
C ALA A 89 16.82 14.18 -0.96
N TYR A 90 17.03 13.07 -0.25
CA TYR A 90 18.35 12.51 0.01
C TYR A 90 19.07 12.04 -1.26
N ALA A 91 18.34 11.44 -2.21
CA ALA A 91 18.91 11.08 -3.51
C ALA A 91 19.39 12.33 -4.28
N LEU A 92 18.66 13.44 -4.24
CA LEU A 92 19.05 14.68 -4.90
C LEU A 92 20.26 15.35 -4.24
N GLU A 93 20.34 15.34 -2.91
CA GLU A 93 21.51 15.82 -2.17
C GLU A 93 22.76 14.98 -2.52
N SER A 94 22.66 13.65 -2.51
CA SER A 94 23.79 12.76 -2.79
C SER A 94 24.33 12.86 -4.22
N HIS A 95 23.51 13.29 -5.19
CA HIS A 95 23.94 13.55 -6.58
C HIS A 95 24.38 15.00 -6.83
N GLY A 96 24.39 15.85 -5.80
CA GLY A 96 24.86 17.23 -5.89
C GLY A 96 23.89 18.21 -6.58
N TYR A 97 22.61 17.85 -6.72
CA TYR A 97 21.59 18.75 -7.28
C TYR A 97 21.11 19.80 -6.28
N VAL A 98 21.38 19.60 -4.98
CA VAL A 98 20.94 20.45 -3.88
C VAL A 98 22.13 20.75 -2.98
N VAL A 99 22.18 21.96 -2.43
CA VAL A 99 23.21 22.35 -1.47
C VAL A 99 23.12 21.44 -0.25
N PRO A 100 24.21 20.78 0.15
CA PRO A 100 24.21 19.89 1.30
C PRO A 100 23.88 20.66 2.58
N GLY A 101 23.00 20.11 3.40
CA GLY A 101 22.56 20.74 4.64
C GLY A 101 21.21 20.25 5.14
N GLU A 102 21.08 20.16 6.46
CA GLU A 102 19.88 19.62 7.14
C GLU A 102 18.62 20.44 6.85
N GLY A 103 18.74 21.77 6.80
CA GLY A 103 17.62 22.68 6.51
C GLY A 103 17.02 22.47 5.12
N PRO A 104 17.81 22.61 4.04
CA PRO A 104 17.35 22.34 2.67
C PRO A 104 16.78 20.93 2.50
N LEU A 105 17.41 19.91 3.08
CA LEU A 105 16.95 18.53 3.02
C LEU A 105 15.56 18.36 3.64
N LEU A 106 15.33 18.92 4.83
CA LEU A 106 14.03 18.84 5.52
C LEU A 106 12.92 19.53 4.72
N VAL A 107 13.17 20.74 4.21
CA VAL A 107 12.19 21.47 3.41
C VAL A 107 11.85 20.70 2.14
N LEU A 108 12.86 20.19 1.45
CA LEU A 108 12.67 19.43 0.22
C LEU A 108 11.94 18.11 0.46
N ALA A 109 12.29 17.39 1.54
CA ALA A 109 11.61 16.18 1.96
C ALA A 109 10.12 16.42 2.26
N LEU A 110 9.78 17.51 2.93
CA LEU A 110 8.39 17.90 3.20
C LEU A 110 7.63 18.25 1.92
N VAL A 111 8.26 18.99 1.00
CA VAL A 111 7.64 19.32 -0.30
C VAL A 111 7.36 18.06 -1.10
N PHE A 112 8.34 17.14 -1.23
CA PHE A 112 8.11 15.88 -1.92
C PHE A 112 7.09 15.00 -1.21
N ALA A 113 7.10 14.95 0.12
CA ALA A 113 6.11 14.20 0.87
C ALA A 113 4.69 14.72 0.60
N LEU A 114 4.50 16.04 0.53
CA LEU A 114 3.21 16.65 0.21
C LEU A 114 2.75 16.33 -1.22
N LEU A 115 3.68 16.41 -2.18
CA LEU A 115 3.41 16.03 -3.58
C LEU A 115 3.03 14.56 -3.70
N ILE A 116 3.79 13.66 -3.07
CA ILE A 116 3.54 12.22 -3.08
C ILE A 116 2.21 11.93 -2.41
N TYR A 117 1.92 12.54 -1.27
CA TYR A 117 0.65 12.35 -0.56
C TYR A 117 -0.56 12.70 -1.45
N ALA A 118 -0.46 13.74 -2.28
CA ALA A 118 -1.53 14.13 -3.20
C ALA A 118 -1.77 13.10 -4.32
N VAL A 119 -0.75 12.32 -4.71
CA VAL A 119 -0.84 11.34 -5.81
C VAL A 119 -0.79 9.89 -5.36
N ILE A 120 -0.58 9.61 -4.07
CA ILE A 120 -0.29 8.26 -3.56
C ILE A 120 -1.42 7.26 -3.85
N ASP A 121 -2.68 7.69 -3.82
CA ASP A 121 -3.82 6.82 -4.14
C ASP A 121 -3.70 6.29 -5.59
N LYS A 122 -3.33 7.15 -6.54
CA LYS A 122 -3.11 6.79 -7.95
C LYS A 122 -1.85 5.93 -8.12
N LEU A 123 -0.77 6.26 -7.40
CA LEU A 123 0.47 5.50 -7.43
C LEU A 123 0.28 4.07 -6.89
N LEU A 124 -0.46 3.90 -5.80
CA LEU A 124 -0.77 2.59 -5.24
C LEU A 124 -1.63 1.77 -6.20
N VAL A 125 -2.66 2.37 -6.81
CA VAL A 125 -3.47 1.71 -7.84
C VAL A 125 -2.59 1.23 -9.00
N LEU A 126 -1.69 2.08 -9.47
CA LEU A 126 -0.74 1.74 -10.54
C LEU A 126 0.18 0.59 -10.10
N ALA A 127 0.76 0.66 -8.91
CA ALA A 127 1.65 -0.36 -8.38
C ALA A 127 0.95 -1.73 -8.26
N PHE A 128 -0.28 -1.77 -7.73
CA PHE A 128 -1.05 -3.01 -7.62
C PHE A 128 -1.46 -3.56 -8.98
N ALA A 129 -1.87 -2.72 -9.92
CA ALA A 129 -2.20 -3.14 -11.28
C ALA A 129 -0.98 -3.75 -12.00
N LEU A 130 0.18 -3.09 -11.92
CA LEU A 130 1.42 -3.57 -12.52
C LEU A 130 1.93 -4.84 -11.85
N ALA A 131 1.99 -4.89 -10.52
CA ALA A 131 2.41 -6.08 -9.79
C ALA A 131 1.49 -7.28 -10.04
N GLY A 132 0.17 -7.08 -10.02
CA GLY A 132 -0.77 -8.15 -10.31
C GLY A 132 -0.68 -8.65 -11.76
N SER A 133 -0.58 -7.73 -12.73
CA SER A 133 -0.43 -8.09 -14.14
C SER A 133 0.89 -8.80 -14.44
N SER A 134 1.99 -8.43 -13.78
CA SER A 134 3.29 -9.11 -13.93
C SER A 134 3.26 -10.52 -13.34
N MET A 135 2.58 -10.72 -12.20
CA MET A 135 2.35 -12.07 -11.64
C MET A 135 1.52 -12.94 -12.59
N VAL A 136 0.47 -12.38 -13.20
CA VAL A 136 -0.30 -13.09 -14.24
C VAL A 136 0.57 -13.45 -15.43
N PHE A 137 1.40 -12.52 -15.92
CA PHE A 137 2.32 -12.80 -17.01
C PHE A 137 3.27 -13.96 -16.69
N LEU A 138 3.91 -13.93 -15.52
CA LEU A 138 4.82 -14.99 -15.07
C LEU A 138 4.09 -16.33 -14.91
N GLY A 139 2.88 -16.32 -14.34
CA GLY A 139 2.05 -17.51 -14.22
C GLY A 139 1.64 -18.10 -15.56
N LEU A 140 1.18 -17.28 -16.52
CA LEU A 140 0.81 -17.75 -17.87
C LEU A 140 2.02 -18.32 -18.62
N ARG A 141 3.19 -17.68 -18.49
CA ARG A 141 4.45 -18.20 -19.06
C ARG A 141 4.84 -19.53 -18.44
N GLY A 142 4.64 -19.69 -17.12
CA GLY A 142 4.91 -20.93 -16.41
C GLY A 142 3.96 -22.09 -16.77
N VAL A 143 2.72 -21.79 -17.15
CA VAL A 143 1.76 -22.77 -17.70
C VAL A 143 2.10 -23.20 -19.15
N GLY A 144 3.06 -22.53 -19.78
CA GLY A 144 3.51 -22.87 -21.14
C GLY A 144 2.80 -22.09 -22.25
N LEU A 145 2.10 -21.00 -21.93
CA LEU A 145 1.46 -20.18 -22.97
C LEU A 145 2.49 -19.41 -23.82
N PRO A 146 2.19 -19.19 -25.12
CA PRO A 146 3.03 -18.40 -26.01
C PRO A 146 3.23 -16.98 -25.47
N LEU A 147 4.44 -16.43 -25.66
CA LEU A 147 4.83 -15.12 -25.15
C LEU A 147 3.83 -14.02 -25.54
N TYR A 148 3.44 -13.98 -26.80
CA TYR A 148 2.52 -12.98 -27.35
C TYR A 148 1.14 -13.03 -26.66
N VAL A 149 0.64 -14.24 -26.37
CA VAL A 149 -0.65 -14.43 -25.69
C VAL A 149 -0.55 -13.99 -24.23
N SER A 150 0.49 -14.41 -23.53
CA SER A 150 0.70 -14.03 -22.12
C SER A 150 0.85 -12.52 -21.95
N LEU A 151 1.58 -11.86 -22.86
CA LEU A 151 1.80 -10.41 -22.84
C LEU A 151 0.52 -9.64 -23.18
N ALA A 152 -0.24 -10.09 -24.18
CA ALA A 152 -1.51 -9.46 -24.53
C ALA A 152 -2.51 -9.54 -23.37
N LEU A 153 -2.64 -10.70 -22.73
CA LEU A 153 -3.56 -10.91 -21.60
C LEU A 153 -3.15 -10.10 -20.35
N SER A 154 -1.87 -10.08 -20.01
CA SER A 154 -1.39 -9.30 -18.86
C SER A 154 -1.52 -7.79 -19.09
N ALA A 155 -1.22 -7.31 -20.30
CA ALA A 155 -1.40 -5.90 -20.66
C ALA A 155 -2.87 -5.48 -20.61
N LEU A 156 -3.76 -6.32 -21.17
CA LEU A 156 -5.21 -6.08 -21.12
C LEU A 156 -5.71 -6.03 -19.67
N LEU A 157 -5.25 -6.95 -18.82
CA LEU A 157 -5.56 -6.94 -17.39
C LEU A 157 -5.08 -5.65 -16.71
N ALA A 158 -3.85 -5.20 -16.98
CA ALA A 158 -3.32 -3.96 -16.42
C ALA A 158 -4.19 -2.75 -16.81
N VAL A 159 -4.60 -2.64 -18.08
CA VAL A 159 -5.46 -1.56 -18.57
C VAL A 159 -6.84 -1.60 -17.89
N VAL A 160 -7.46 -2.78 -17.81
CA VAL A 160 -8.77 -2.96 -17.16
C VAL A 160 -8.69 -2.63 -15.67
N ALA A 161 -7.64 -3.09 -14.99
CA ALA A 161 -7.41 -2.80 -13.57
C ALA A 161 -7.24 -1.30 -13.30
N LEU A 162 -6.48 -0.61 -14.14
CA LEU A 162 -6.30 0.84 -14.06
C LEU A 162 -7.62 1.58 -14.31
N TYR A 163 -8.33 1.25 -15.39
CA TYR A 163 -9.60 1.89 -15.73
C TYR A 163 -10.63 1.74 -14.60
N LYS A 164 -10.72 0.55 -13.99
CA LYS A 164 -11.67 0.26 -12.91
C LYS A 164 -11.34 1.00 -11.60
N ASN A 165 -10.05 1.19 -11.30
CA ASN A 165 -9.62 1.74 -10.01
C ASN A 165 -9.33 3.25 -10.05
N LEU A 166 -9.16 3.83 -11.25
CA LEU A 166 -8.98 5.28 -11.44
C LEU A 166 -10.29 6.05 -11.66
N ARG A 167 -11.36 5.36 -12.05
CA ARG A 167 -12.72 5.92 -12.13
C ARG A 167 -13.41 5.85 -10.78
#